data_AF-A0A4R4U9J9-F1
#
_entry.id   AF-A0A4R4U9J9-F1
#
_cell.length_a   1.000
_cell.length_b   1.000
_cell.length_c   1.000
_cell.angle_alpha   90.00
_cell.angle_beta   90.00
_cell.angle_gamma   90.00
#
_symmetry.space_group_name_H-M   'P 1'
#
loop_
_entity.id
_entity.type
_entity.pdbx_description
1 polymer ?
#
loop_
_entity_poly.entity_id
_entity_poly.type
_entity_poly.pdbx_seq_one_letter_code
_entity_poly.pdbx_strand_id
1 'polypeptide(L)'
;MTRHYLAGDLSLLLGRLQELTPDPARAQQVARLRQETETNAPEELGSVAHRALTLTEDMCWDSLTQGDISAFERRAELSGDLYEFGVCGELLDGD
;
A
#
# COMPACT_ATOMS: atom_id res chain seq x y z
N MET A 1 -0.15 11.78 15.10
CA MET A 1 -1.11 10.67 15.25
C MET A 1 -0.69 9.76 16.39
N THR A 2 -1.61 9.01 17.02
CA THR A 2 -1.22 7.95 17.98
C THR A 2 -0.85 6.67 17.21
N ARG A 3 0.03 5.83 17.77
CA ARG A 3 0.58 4.66 17.05
C ARG A 3 -0.46 3.62 16.63
N HIS A 4 -1.55 3.45 17.38
CA HIS A 4 -2.65 2.57 16.99
C HIS A 4 -3.47 3.09 15.80
N TYR A 5 -3.48 4.41 15.59
CA TYR A 5 -4.14 5.02 14.44
C TYR A 5 -3.38 4.73 13.14
N LEU A 6 -2.03 4.69 13.19
CA LEU A 6 -1.21 4.37 12.02
C LEU A 6 -1.45 2.95 11.49
N ALA A 7 -1.52 1.95 12.38
CA ALA A 7 -1.82 0.58 11.96
C ALA A 7 -3.22 0.47 11.34
N GLY A 8 -4.21 1.14 11.92
CA GLY A 8 -5.59 1.14 11.41
C GLY A 8 -5.70 1.76 10.02
N ASP A 9 -5.14 2.96 9.84
CA ASP A 9 -5.20 3.68 8.56
C ASP A 9 -4.38 2.98 7.47
N LEU A 10 -3.20 2.41 7.81
CA LEU A 10 -2.43 1.61 6.87
C LEU A 10 -3.19 0.33 6.46
N SER A 11 -3.87 -0.34 7.40
CA SER A 11 -4.69 -1.52 7.08
C SER A 11 -5.85 -1.15 6.15
N LEU A 12 -6.46 0.04 6.34
CA LEU A 12 -7.52 0.54 5.46
C LEU A 12 -7.01 0.81 4.04
N LEU A 13 -5.85 1.47 3.89
CA LEU A 13 -5.23 1.71 2.58
C LEU A 13 -4.91 0.40 1.86
N LEU A 14 -4.36 -0.59 2.58
CA LEU A 14 -4.10 -1.92 2.05
C LEU A 14 -5.39 -2.67 1.68
N GLY A 15 -6.47 -2.48 2.42
CA GLY A 15 -7.80 -3.01 2.06
C GLY A 15 -8.28 -2.48 0.71
N ARG A 16 -8.16 -1.17 0.48
CA ARG A 16 -8.51 -0.56 -0.81
C ARG A 16 -7.60 -1.05 -1.95
N LEU A 17 -6.30 -1.18 -1.71
CA LEU A 17 -5.37 -1.75 -2.68
C LEU A 17 -5.77 -3.18 -3.08
N GLN A 18 -6.18 -3.99 -2.10
CA GLN A 18 -6.61 -5.36 -2.33
C GLN A 18 -7.85 -5.43 -3.23
N GLU A 19 -8.83 -4.52 -3.03
CA GLU A 19 -10.03 -4.43 -3.87
C GLU A 19 -9.72 -4.01 -5.31
N LEU A 20 -8.70 -3.18 -5.53
CA LEU A 20 -8.23 -2.74 -6.85
C LEU A 20 -7.30 -3.74 -7.54
N THR A 21 -7.02 -4.88 -6.90
CA THR A 21 -6.12 -5.91 -7.40
C THR A 21 -6.91 -7.13 -7.88
N PRO A 22 -7.26 -7.22 -9.17
CA PRO A 22 -8.01 -8.35 -9.70
C PRO A 22 -7.18 -9.64 -9.80
N ASP A 23 -5.85 -9.53 -9.82
CA ASP A 23 -4.96 -10.70 -9.81
C ASP A 23 -4.98 -11.34 -8.41
N PRO A 24 -5.46 -12.59 -8.27
CA PRO A 24 -5.54 -13.26 -6.98
C PRO A 24 -4.18 -13.44 -6.30
N ALA A 25 -3.10 -13.61 -7.05
CA ALA A 25 -1.77 -13.77 -6.48
C ALA A 25 -1.30 -12.47 -5.82
N ARG A 26 -1.47 -11.34 -6.51
CA ARG A 26 -1.15 -10.03 -5.96
C ARG A 26 -2.12 -9.61 -4.85
N ALA A 27 -3.42 -9.89 -4.98
CA ALA A 27 -4.38 -9.62 -3.92
C ALA A 27 -4.03 -10.37 -2.62
N GLN A 28 -3.52 -11.59 -2.74
CA GLN A 28 -3.03 -12.36 -1.60
C GLN A 28 -1.76 -11.75 -0.98
N GLN A 29 -0.87 -11.15 -1.78
CA GLN A 29 0.29 -10.41 -1.26
C GLN A 29 -0.15 -9.18 -0.47
N VAL A 30 -1.12 -8.42 -0.99
CA VAL A 30 -1.69 -7.26 -0.28
C VAL A 30 -2.37 -7.70 1.03
N ALA A 31 -3.13 -8.80 0.99
CA ALA A 31 -3.76 -9.36 2.19
C ALA A 31 -2.74 -9.75 3.28
N ARG A 32 -1.57 -10.25 2.89
CA ARG A 32 -0.47 -10.55 3.83
C ARG A 32 0.10 -9.28 4.45
N LEU A 33 0.36 -8.25 3.64
CA LEU A 33 0.81 -6.95 4.15
C LEU A 33 -0.21 -6.35 5.12
N ARG A 34 -1.50 -6.49 4.82
CA ARG A 34 -2.58 -6.02 5.70
C ARG A 34 -2.58 -6.77 7.04
N GLN A 35 -2.44 -8.10 6.99
CA GLN A 35 -2.32 -8.91 8.20
C GLN A 35 -1.09 -8.51 9.02
N GLU A 36 0.06 -8.31 8.37
CA GLU A 36 1.30 -7.85 9.01
C GLU A 36 1.08 -6.50 9.72
N THR A 37 0.41 -5.54 9.08
CA THR A 37 0.04 -4.25 9.71
C THR A 37 -0.80 -4.43 10.98
N GLU A 38 -1.70 -5.41 10.99
CA GLU A 38 -2.61 -5.66 12.12
C GLU A 38 -1.93 -6.42 13.27
N THR A 39 -0.89 -7.21 12.98
CA THR A 39 -0.25 -8.10 13.97
C THR A 39 1.12 -7.64 14.45
N ASN A 40 1.85 -6.88 13.63
CA ASN A 40 3.23 -6.52 13.90
C ASN A 40 3.36 -5.38 14.90
N ALA A 41 4.56 -5.24 15.46
CA ALA A 41 4.87 -4.13 16.34
C ALA A 41 4.88 -2.81 15.54
N PRO A 42 4.52 -1.67 16.16
CA PRO A 42 4.44 -0.38 15.46
C PRO A 42 5.74 0.03 14.74
N GLU A 43 6.90 -0.34 15.25
CA GLU A 43 8.22 -0.10 14.65
C GLU A 43 8.42 -0.82 13.30
N GLU A 44 7.65 -1.87 13.00
CA GLU A 44 7.74 -2.63 11.76
C GLU A 44 6.83 -2.05 10.66
N LEU A 45 5.94 -1.11 11.00
CA LEU A 45 4.98 -0.53 10.05
C LEU A 45 5.67 0.23 8.90
N GLY A 46 6.85 0.82 9.13
CA GLY A 46 7.63 1.44 8.06
C GLY A 46 8.05 0.46 6.96
N SER A 47 8.49 -0.74 7.36
CA SER A 47 8.82 -1.82 6.42
C SER A 47 7.60 -2.28 5.64
N VAL A 48 6.43 -2.38 6.30
CA VAL A 48 5.18 -2.76 5.64
C VAL A 48 4.72 -1.68 4.65
N ALA A 49 4.78 -0.40 5.04
CA ALA A 49 4.46 0.72 4.16
C ALA A 49 5.35 0.77 2.92
N HIS A 50 6.67 0.58 3.09
CA HIS A 50 7.60 0.52 1.97
C HIS A 50 7.29 -0.65 1.03
N ARG A 51 7.08 -1.85 1.55
CA ARG A 51 6.74 -3.03 0.74
C ARG A 51 5.41 -2.87 0.01
N ALA A 52 4.44 -2.21 0.63
CA ALA A 52 3.17 -1.88 0.01
C ALA A 52 3.32 -0.87 -1.14
N LEU A 53 4.19 0.13 -0.97
CA LEU A 53 4.51 1.10 -2.02
C LEU A 53 5.15 0.41 -3.21
N THR A 54 6.21 -0.38 -2.99
CA THR A 54 6.88 -1.15 -4.05
C THR A 54 5.91 -2.07 -4.79
N LEU A 55 5.02 -2.76 -4.07
CA LEU A 55 4.01 -3.62 -4.70
C LEU A 55 3.03 -2.83 -5.56
N THR A 56 2.62 -1.64 -5.12
CA THR A 56 1.71 -0.77 -5.88
C THR A 56 2.41 -0.20 -7.11
N GLU A 57 3.68 0.18 -7.03
CA GLU A 57 4.50 0.59 -8.17
C GLU A 57 4.63 -0.51 -9.22
N ASP A 58 4.91 -1.74 -8.80
CA ASP A 58 4.93 -2.91 -9.69
C ASP A 58 3.58 -3.12 -10.38
N MET A 59 2.46 -2.82 -9.71
CA MET A 59 1.12 -2.90 -10.31
C MET A 59 0.85 -1.78 -11.31
N CYS A 60 1.40 -0.58 -11.06
CA CYS A 60 1.34 0.52 -12.00
C CYS A 60 2.10 0.17 -13.29
N TRP A 61 3.30 -0.41 -13.18
CA TRP A 61 4.07 -0.86 -14.34
C TRP A 61 3.36 -1.95 -15.14
N ASP A 62 2.74 -2.91 -14.47
CA ASP A 62 1.91 -3.92 -15.12
C ASP A 62 0.75 -3.31 -15.91
N SER A 63 0.03 -2.35 -15.31
CA SER A 63 -1.07 -1.64 -15.97
C SER A 63 -0.60 -0.90 -17.22
N LEU A 64 0.53 -0.19 -17.13
CA LEU A 64 1.13 0.48 -18.28
C LEU A 64 1.53 -0.51 -19.37
N THR A 65 2.13 -1.64 -19.00
CA THR A 65 2.56 -2.70 -19.93
C THR A 65 1.36 -3.33 -20.66
N GLN A 66 0.23 -3.47 -19.97
CA GLN A 66 -1.02 -4.00 -20.53
C GLN A 66 -1.86 -2.94 -21.27
N GLY A 67 -1.47 -1.67 -21.21
CA GLY A 67 -2.21 -0.55 -21.79
C GLY A 67 -3.49 -0.19 -21.02
N ASP A 68 -3.66 -0.67 -19.79
CA ASP A 68 -4.82 -0.36 -18.94
C ASP A 68 -4.58 0.93 -18.16
N ILE A 69 -4.83 2.06 -18.82
CA ILE A 69 -4.63 3.40 -18.26
C ILE A 69 -5.56 3.65 -17.06
N SER A 70 -6.79 3.14 -17.09
CA SER A 70 -7.74 3.35 -15.99
C SER A 70 -7.39 2.54 -14.74
N ALA A 71 -6.75 1.38 -14.88
CA ALA A 71 -6.14 0.69 -13.75
C ALA A 71 -4.89 1.41 -13.24
N PHE A 72 -4.06 1.94 -14.14
CA PHE A 72 -2.90 2.73 -13.78
C PHE A 72 -3.28 3.97 -12.95
N GLU A 73 -4.23 4.79 -13.41
CA GLU A 73 -4.66 6.01 -12.71
C GLU A 73 -5.14 5.71 -11.29
N ARG A 74 -6.01 4.72 -11.12
CA ARG A 74 -6.53 4.31 -9.80
C ARG A 74 -5.42 3.80 -8.86
N ARG A 75 -4.44 3.08 -9.40
CA ARG A 75 -3.31 2.56 -8.61
C ARG A 75 -2.32 3.65 -8.27
N ALA A 76 -2.07 4.59 -9.19
CA ALA A 76 -1.18 5.73 -8.98
C ALA A 76 -1.75 6.69 -7.93
N GLU A 77 -3.06 6.95 -7.95
CA GLU A 77 -3.75 7.71 -6.90
C GLU A 77 -3.54 7.05 -5.53
N LEU A 78 -3.81 5.75 -5.43
CA LEU A 78 -3.64 5.02 -4.17
C LEU A 78 -2.17 4.91 -3.71
N SER A 79 -1.24 4.84 -4.66
CA SER A 79 0.21 4.94 -4.38
C SER A 79 0.58 6.30 -3.80
N GLY A 80 -0.03 7.37 -4.29
CA GLY A 80 0.13 8.73 -3.76
C GLY A 80 -0.41 8.84 -2.33
N ASP A 81 -1.62 8.35 -2.08
CA ASP A 81 -2.22 8.30 -0.74
C ASP A 81 -1.33 7.53 0.24
N LEU A 82 -0.79 6.38 -0.19
CA LEU A 82 0.08 5.54 0.63
C LEU A 82 1.42 6.21 0.94
N TYR A 83 2.01 6.89 -0.04
CA TYR A 83 3.25 7.65 0.16
C TYR A 83 3.05 8.84 1.10
N GLU A 84 2.01 9.65 0.87
CA GLU A 84 1.69 10.79 1.72
C GLU A 84 1.42 10.36 3.16
N PHE A 85 0.64 9.28 3.34
CA PHE A 85 0.42 8.67 4.64
C PHE A 85 1.73 8.20 5.29
N GLY A 86 2.59 7.53 4.53
CA GLY A 86 3.87 7.03 5.02
C GLY A 86 4.80 8.15 5.49
N VAL A 87 4.92 9.24 4.72
CA VAL A 87 5.73 10.41 5.09
C VAL A 87 5.14 11.14 6.30
N CYS A 88 3.83 11.42 6.30
CA CYS A 88 3.17 12.09 7.42
C CYS A 88 3.16 11.26 8.71
N GLY A 89 3.22 9.94 8.58
CA GLY A 89 3.29 8.98 9.67
C GLY A 89 4.72 8.69 10.16
N GLU A 90 5.75 9.31 9.59
CA GLU A 90 7.17 9.00 9.84
C GLU A 90 7.51 7.52 9.60
N LEU A 91 6.79 6.88 8.68
CA LEU A 91 6.98 5.48 8.26
C LEU A 91 7.89 5.36 7.03
N LEU A 92 7.94 6.42 6.22
CA LEU A 92 8.78 6.57 5.04
C LEU A 92 9.58 7.86 5.15
N ASP A 93 10.78 7.85 4.58
CA ASP A 93 11.53 9.08 4.37
C ASP A 93 10.89 9.87 3.23
N GLY A 94 10.66 11.17 3.44
CA GLY A 94 10.29 12.08 2.37
C GLY A 94 11.55 12.52 1.62
N ASP A 95 11.53 12.40 0.29
CA ASP A 95 12.54 13.02 -0.60
C ASP A 95 12.60 14.55 -0.45
#